data_AF-A0A2D5VFX6-F1
#
_entry.id   AF-A0A2D5VFX6-F1
#
_cell.length_a   1.000
_cell.length_b   1.000
_cell.length_c   1.000
_cell.angle_alpha   90.00
_cell.angle_beta   90.00
_cell.angle_gamma   90.00
#
_symmetry.space_group_name_H-M   'P 1'
#
loop_
_entity.id
_entity.type
_entity.pdbx_description
1 polymer ?
#
loop_
_entity_poly.entity_id
_entity_poly.type
_entity_poly.pdbx_seq_one_letter_code
_entity_poly.pdbx_strand_id
1 'polypeptide(L)'
;MNLTEGFWSGIAAITSNKLRSLLTVLGIVIGVGSVLVMEEVKRIGGADNFSIYRPRHIRKADRWIRNPSKHNLKLEDATTIEAESPLVESVAKYS
;
A
#
# COMPACT_ATOMS: atom_id res chain seq x y z
N MET A 1 -38.82 -8.55 27.82
CA MET A 1 -37.40 -8.17 27.70
C MET A 1 -37.32 -7.09 26.65
N ASN A 2 -37.25 -5.83 27.08
CA ASN A 2 -37.28 -4.69 26.16
C ASN A 2 -35.88 -4.52 25.56
N LEU A 3 -35.79 -4.39 24.23
CA LEU A 3 -34.52 -4.24 23.51
C LEU A 3 -33.67 -3.07 24.04
N THR A 4 -34.36 -2.03 24.53
CA THR A 4 -33.78 -0.83 25.14
C THR A 4 -33.08 -1.14 26.46
N GLU A 5 -33.67 -1.95 27.33
CA GLU A 5 -33.05 -2.39 28.60
C GLU A 5 -31.80 -3.26 28.34
N GLY A 6 -31.85 -4.12 27.33
CA GLY A 6 -30.70 -4.93 26.92
C GLY A 6 -29.53 -4.10 26.42
N PHE A 7 -29.80 -3.04 25.64
CA PHE A 7 -28.78 -2.13 25.15
C PHE A 7 -28.11 -1.31 26.27
N TRP A 8 -28.92 -0.76 27.18
CA TRP A 8 -28.41 -0.03 28.34
C TRP A 8 -27.59 -0.91 29.29
N SER A 9 -28.02 -2.16 29.49
CA SER A 9 -27.26 -3.14 30.28
C SER A 9 -25.92 -3.49 29.64
N GLY A 10 -25.86 -3.62 28.32
CA GLY A 10 -24.61 -3.87 27.58
C GLY A 10 -23.59 -2.73 27.72
N ILE A 11 -24.03 -1.47 27.60
CA ILE A 11 -23.16 -0.30 27.79
C ILE A 11 -22.67 -0.20 29.25
N ALA A 12 -23.54 -0.47 30.21
CA ALA A 12 -23.16 -0.51 31.63
C ALA A 12 -22.13 -1.61 31.91
N ALA A 13 -22.24 -2.78 31.27
CA ALA A 13 -21.28 -3.87 31.41
C ALA A 13 -19.91 -3.57 30.77
N ILE A 14 -19.88 -2.83 29.66
CA ILE A 14 -18.65 -2.35 29.01
C ILE A 14 -17.89 -1.39 29.92
N THR A 15 -18.61 -0.47 30.57
CA THR A 15 -18.01 0.55 31.44
C THR A 15 -17.63 0.03 32.83
N SER A 16 -18.25 -1.05 33.30
CA SER A 16 -17.89 -1.72 34.56
C SER A 16 -16.60 -2.54 34.42
N ASN A 17 -16.35 -3.11 33.25
CA ASN A 17 -15.21 -3.98 32.99
C ASN A 17 -14.14 -3.29 32.11
N LYS A 18 -13.66 -2.14 32.58
CA LYS A 18 -12.81 -1.19 31.84
C LYS A 18 -11.57 -1.85 31.21
N LEU A 19 -10.86 -2.70 31.93
CA LEU A 19 -9.60 -3.28 31.47
C LEU A 19 -9.81 -4.31 30.37
N ARG A 20 -10.78 -5.21 30.57
CA ARG A 20 -11.16 -6.21 29.56
C ARG A 20 -11.68 -5.53 28.29
N SER A 21 -12.62 -4.59 28.44
CA SER A 21 -13.21 -3.90 27.28
C SER A 21 -12.17 -3.05 26.53
N LEU A 22 -11.25 -2.40 27.23
CA LEU A 22 -10.22 -1.58 26.60
C LEU A 22 -9.25 -2.46 25.80
N LEU A 23 -8.79 -3.57 26.39
CA LEU A 23 -7.85 -4.47 25.73
C LEU A 23 -8.48 -5.18 24.52
N THR A 24 -9.77 -5.53 24.58
CA THR A 24 -10.48 -6.13 23.43
C THR A 24 -10.62 -5.16 22.27
N VAL A 25 -10.99 -3.90 22.55
CA VAL A 25 -11.10 -2.87 21.50
C VAL A 25 -9.73 -2.57 20.92
N LEU A 26 -8.71 -2.43 21.77
CA LEU A 26 -7.34 -2.17 21.34
C LEU A 26 -6.81 -3.30 20.44
N GLY A 27 -7.04 -4.56 20.82
CA GLY A 27 -6.63 -5.72 20.02
C GLY A 27 -7.29 -5.75 18.64
N ILE A 28 -8.58 -5.43 18.55
CA ILE A 28 -9.30 -5.35 17.28
C ILE A 28 -8.73 -4.22 16.41
N VAL A 29 -8.51 -3.04 16.98
CA VAL A 29 -7.97 -1.88 16.24
C VAL A 29 -6.56 -2.15 15.71
N ILE A 30 -5.68 -2.71 16.55
CA ILE A 30 -4.31 -3.05 16.12
C ILE A 30 -4.34 -4.17 15.07
N GLY A 31 -5.15 -5.21 15.27
CA GLY A 31 -5.27 -6.32 14.33
C GLY A 31 -5.69 -5.86 12.93
N VAL A 32 -6.83 -5.16 12.85
CA VAL A 32 -7.33 -4.64 11.56
C VAL A 32 -6.38 -3.60 10.97
N GLY A 33 -5.87 -2.68 11.79
CA GLY A 33 -4.94 -1.65 11.34
C GLY A 33 -3.64 -2.23 10.76
N SER A 34 -3.10 -3.29 11.36
CA SER A 34 -1.86 -3.92 10.88
C SER A 34 -2.01 -4.55 9.50
N VAL A 35 -3.13 -5.21 9.23
CA VAL A 35 -3.41 -5.83 7.93
C VAL A 35 -3.55 -4.76 6.85
N LEU A 36 -4.32 -3.70 7.14
CA LEU A 36 -4.51 -2.58 6.22
C LEU A 36 -3.20 -1.86 5.89
N VAL A 37 -2.35 -1.61 6.90
CA VAL A 37 -1.04 -0.98 6.70
C VAL A 37 -0.14 -1.87 5.86
N MET A 38 -0.13 -3.18 6.09
CA MET A 38 0.71 -4.11 5.35
C MET A 38 0.31 -4.20 3.87
N GLU A 39 -1.00 -4.18 3.59
CA GLU A 39 -1.53 -4.16 2.22
C GLU A 39 -1.19 -2.83 1.51
N GLU A 40 -1.34 -1.70 2.20
CA GLU A 40 -1.01 -0.39 1.64
C GLU A 40 0.50 -0.22 1.38
N VAL A 41 1.35 -0.71 2.29
CA VAL A 41 2.80 -0.73 2.08
C VAL A 41 3.18 -1.60 0.89
N LYS A 42 2.53 -2.75 0.72
CA LYS A 42 2.75 -3.61 -0.46
C LYS A 42 2.35 -2.89 -1.74
N ARG A 43 1.23 -2.17 -1.73
CA ARG A 43 0.71 -1.41 -2.88
C ARG A 43 1.60 -0.23 -3.27
N ILE A 44 2.11 0.54 -2.31
CA ILE A 44 2.88 1.77 -2.58
C ILE A 44 4.36 1.47 -2.87
N GLY A 45 4.93 0.42 -2.25
CA GLY A 45 6.38 0.20 -2.32
C GLY A 45 6.83 -1.22 -2.00
N GLY A 46 5.95 -2.21 -2.11
CA GLY A 46 6.31 -3.62 -1.95
C GLY A 46 7.35 -4.07 -2.98
N ALA A 47 8.12 -5.11 -2.62
CA ALA A 47 9.19 -5.68 -3.45
C ALA A 47 8.74 -6.12 -4.87
N ASP A 48 7.43 -6.27 -5.07
CA ASP A 48 6.82 -6.69 -6.32
C ASP A 48 6.63 -5.50 -7.30
N ASN A 49 6.75 -4.26 -6.83
CA ASN A 49 6.61 -3.04 -7.64
C ASN A 49 7.99 -2.45 -7.97
N PHE A 50 8.32 -2.35 -9.25
CA PHE A 50 9.52 -1.65 -9.70
C PHE A 50 9.14 -0.41 -10.53
N SER A 51 9.74 0.74 -10.20
CA SER A 51 9.54 1.98 -10.95
C SER A 51 10.70 2.19 -11.91
N ILE A 52 10.40 2.26 -13.21
CA ILE A 52 11.38 2.65 -14.22
C ILE A 52 11.22 4.15 -14.45
N TYR A 53 12.25 4.91 -14.09
CA TYR A 53 12.35 6.33 -14.42
C TYR A 53 13.60 6.60 -15.27
N ARG A 54 13.56 7.66 -16.06
CA ARG A 54 14.71 8.12 -16.83
C ARG A 54 15.51 9.15 -16.02
N PRO A 55 16.68 8.81 -15.45
CA PRO A 55 17.52 9.80 -14.80
C PRO A 55 18.09 10.76 -15.85
N ARG A 56 18.14 12.06 -15.51
CA ARG A 56 18.71 13.12 -16.36
C ARG A 56 20.23 12.98 -16.54
N HIS A 57 20.90 12.42 -15.54
CA HIS A 57 22.34 12.17 -15.54
C HIS A 57 22.61 10.71 -15.17
N ILE A 58 23.58 10.10 -15.84
CA ILE A 58 24.00 8.72 -15.59
C ILE A 58 25.49 8.75 -15.27
N ARG A 59 25.92 7.98 -14.27
CA ARG A 59 27.34 7.80 -13.97
C ARG A 59 27.93 6.76 -14.92
N LYS A 60 28.88 7.17 -15.75
CA LYS A 60 29.68 6.28 -16.64
C LYS A 60 31.15 6.54 -16.40
N ALA A 61 31.91 5.48 -16.11
CA ALA A 61 33.37 5.56 -15.90
C ALA A 61 33.76 6.74 -14.98
N ASP A 62 33.14 6.77 -13.79
CA ASP A 62 33.31 7.79 -12.74
C ASP A 62 32.93 9.24 -13.08
N ARG A 63 32.32 9.49 -14.24
CA ARG A 63 31.80 10.81 -14.62
C ARG A 63 30.28 10.82 -14.71
N TRP A 64 29.67 11.86 -14.18
CA TRP A 64 28.25 12.16 -14.42
C TRP A 64 28.10 12.76 -15.80
N ILE A 65 27.47 12.01 -16.71
CA ILE A 65 27.22 12.45 -18.08
C ILE A 65 25.70 12.62 -18.24
N ARG A 66 25.28 13.65 -18.98
CA ARG A 66 23.87 13.81 -19.36
C ARG A 66 23.43 12.54 -20.11
N ASN A 67 22.26 12.01 -19.74
CA ASN A 67 21.75 10.78 -20.32
C ASN A 67 21.66 10.88 -21.85
N PRO A 68 22.48 10.12 -22.62
CA PRO A 68 22.56 10.22 -24.07
C PRO A 68 21.39 9.53 -24.79
N SER A 69 20.61 8.71 -24.07
CA SER A 69 19.48 7.97 -24.62
C SER A 69 18.38 8.94 -25.05
N LYS A 70 17.97 8.88 -26.33
CA LYS A 70 16.90 9.73 -26.90
C LYS A 70 15.49 9.18 -26.67
N HIS A 71 15.35 7.92 -26.27
CA HIS A 71 14.06 7.30 -25.97
C HIS A 71 13.52 7.77 -24.62
N ASN A 72 12.30 8.28 -24.65
CA ASN A 72 11.50 8.57 -23.47
C ASN A 72 10.50 7.42 -23.29
N LEU A 73 10.14 7.13 -22.04
CA LEU A 73 9.14 6.12 -21.70
C LEU A 73 7.78 6.57 -22.26
N LYS A 74 7.34 5.92 -23.34
CA LYS A 74 6.05 6.18 -23.96
C LYS A 74 4.98 5.29 -23.35
N LEU A 75 3.72 5.64 -23.64
CA LEU A 75 2.59 4.78 -23.28
C LEU A 75 2.63 3.45 -24.05
N GLU A 76 3.12 3.50 -25.30
CA GLU A 76 3.34 2.32 -26.16
C GLU A 76 4.24 1.29 -25.49
N ASP A 77 5.35 1.74 -24.87
CA ASP A 77 6.27 0.86 -24.14
C ASP A 77 5.59 0.16 -22.96
N ALA A 78 4.66 0.86 -22.27
CA ALA A 78 3.91 0.28 -21.16
C ALA A 78 2.96 -0.84 -21.64
N THR A 79 2.27 -0.62 -22.76
CA THR A 79 1.39 -1.62 -23.37
C THR A 79 2.17 -2.82 -23.92
N THR A 80 3.37 -2.60 -24.46
CA THR A 80 4.24 -3.70 -24.91
C THR A 80 4.73 -4.55 -23.75
N ILE A 81 5.10 -3.94 -22.62
CA ILE A 81 5.53 -4.68 -21.42
C ILE A 81 4.40 -5.56 -20.88
N GLU A 82 3.16 -5.04 -20.86
CA GLU A 82 1.98 -5.79 -20.44
C GLU A 82 1.66 -6.96 -21.39
N ALA A 83 1.88 -6.78 -22.70
CA ALA A 83 1.63 -7.81 -23.70
C ALA A 83 2.72 -8.90 -23.78
N GLU A 84 3.99 -8.53 -23.60
CA GLU A 84 5.12 -9.48 -23.72
C GLU A 84 5.48 -10.19 -22.41
N SER A 85 5.11 -9.64 -21.25
CA SER A 85 5.56 -10.16 -19.95
C SER A 85 4.41 -10.76 -19.13
N PRO A 86 4.25 -12.10 -19.11
CA PRO A 86 3.18 -12.77 -18.36
C PRO A 86 3.34 -12.69 -16.83
N LEU A 87 4.44 -12.11 -16.33
CA LEU A 87 4.74 -11.93 -14.91
C LEU A 87 4.33 -10.55 -14.39
N VAL A 88 3.93 -9.63 -15.27
CA VAL A 88 3.57 -8.25 -14.91
C VAL A 88 2.05 -8.15 -14.81
N GLU A 89 1.54 -7.93 -13.61
CA GLU A 89 0.10 -7.87 -13.35
C GLU A 89 -0.53 -6.54 -13.79
N SER A 90 0.19 -5.42 -13.68
CA SER A 90 -0.29 -4.12 -14.14
C SER A 90 0.86 -3.16 -14.40
N VAL A 91 0.66 -2.22 -15.34
CA VAL A 91 1.61 -1.15 -15.64
C VAL A 91 0.90 0.20 -15.52
N ALA A 92 1.43 1.09 -14.67
CA ALA A 92 0.93 2.44 -14.50
C ALA A 92 1.99 3.47 -14.92
N LYS A 93 1.63 4.37 -15.83
CA LYS A 93 2.47 5.50 -16.21
C LYS A 93 2.13 6.73 -15.38
N TYR A 94 3.08 7.17 -14.56
CA TYR A 94 3.01 8.46 -13.87
C TYR A 94 3.76 9.50 -14.72
N SER A 95 3.07 10.56 -15.14
CA SER A 95 3.62 11.65 -15.97
C SER A 95 4.35 12.71 -15.15
#